data_AF-U4TP11-F1
#
_entry.id   AF-U4TP11-F1
#
_cell.length_a   1.000
_cell.length_b   1.000
_cell.length_c   1.000
_cell.angle_alpha   90.00
_cell.angle_beta   90.00
_cell.angle_gamma   90.00
#
_symmetry.space_group_name_H-M   'P 1'
#
loop_
_entity.id
_entity.type
_entity.pdbx_description
1 polymer ?
#
loop_
_entity_poly.entity_id
_entity_poly.type
_entity_poly.pdbx_seq_one_letter_code
_entity_poly.pdbx_strand_id
1 'polypeptide(L)'
;MTEAEKNQIKRLVQSARNIQRALWLTATVWLVLLAGIVIQQVLFANGSAATLPVAAVVVLIVILAAVTAYPILLLVQRQRLTKVVWQALPQEQLRSTAQVADPITTVTDLGTYYLVVAPLASITLPKGSTQIEVDPQAAQSTYKQQSSYFNEHHLNRWLKPAEVNAAAFLAALPEDSYDALVHADRQADILHLTPAAFKALGDSAK
;
A
#
# COMPACT_ATOMS: atom_id res chain seq x y z
N MET A 1 15.14 -5.98 -11.34
CA MET A 1 15.22 -6.39 -9.92
C MET A 1 16.52 -7.15 -9.69
N THR A 2 17.32 -6.69 -8.75
CA THR A 2 18.61 -7.29 -8.36
C THR A 2 18.42 -8.52 -7.47
N GLU A 3 19.45 -9.37 -7.32
CA GLU A 3 19.40 -10.52 -6.39
C GLU A 3 19.24 -10.10 -4.92
N ALA A 4 19.79 -8.95 -4.54
CA ALA A 4 19.62 -8.39 -3.21
C ALA A 4 18.15 -8.01 -2.94
N GLU A 5 17.48 -7.36 -3.89
CA GLU A 5 16.06 -6.99 -3.82
C GLU A 5 15.17 -8.23 -3.74
N LYS A 6 15.42 -9.24 -4.58
CA LYS A 6 14.69 -10.53 -4.54
C LYS A 6 14.73 -11.14 -3.14
N ASN A 7 15.92 -11.21 -2.55
CA ASN A 7 16.13 -11.79 -1.23
C ASN A 7 15.46 -10.97 -0.12
N GLN A 8 15.45 -9.65 -0.22
CA GLN A 8 14.74 -8.78 0.73
C GLN A 8 13.23 -8.97 0.67
N ILE A 9 12.65 -9.05 -0.54
CA ILE A 9 11.21 -9.31 -0.74
C ILE A 9 10.82 -10.69 -0.20
N LYS A 10 11.58 -11.74 -0.53
CA LYS A 10 11.37 -13.09 0.01
C LYS A 10 11.44 -13.09 1.54
N ARG A 11 12.45 -12.44 2.13
CA ARG A 11 12.60 -12.31 3.60
C ARG A 11 11.44 -11.55 4.24
N LEU A 12 10.92 -10.50 3.60
CA LEU A 12 9.77 -9.74 4.11
C LEU A 12 8.54 -10.66 4.23
N VAL A 13 8.18 -11.36 3.16
CA VAL A 13 7.01 -12.28 3.16
C VAL A 13 7.21 -13.43 4.15
N GLN A 14 8.42 -13.99 4.22
CA GLN A 14 8.73 -15.05 5.16
C GLN A 14 8.73 -14.55 6.62
N SER A 15 9.14 -13.31 6.87
CA SER A 15 9.13 -12.70 8.20
C SER A 15 7.71 -12.58 8.76
N ALA A 16 6.72 -12.24 7.94
CA ALA A 16 5.32 -12.18 8.36
C ALA A 16 4.82 -13.55 8.86
N ARG A 17 5.14 -14.63 8.12
CA ARG A 17 4.81 -16.01 8.52
C ARG A 17 5.55 -16.42 9.79
N ASN A 18 6.83 -16.04 9.92
CA ASN A 18 7.63 -16.37 11.09
C ASN A 18 7.12 -15.64 12.35
N ILE A 19 6.71 -14.38 12.24
CA ILE A 19 6.09 -13.63 13.35
C ILE A 19 4.79 -14.29 13.78
N GLN A 20 3.93 -14.68 12.84
CA GLN A 20 2.68 -15.37 13.16
C GLN A 20 2.93 -16.70 13.90
N ARG A 21 3.89 -17.50 13.42
CA ARG A 21 4.32 -18.74 14.11
C ARG A 21 4.91 -18.46 15.49
N ALA A 22 5.74 -17.44 15.61
CA ALA A 22 6.33 -17.03 16.89
C ALA A 22 5.25 -16.63 17.89
N LEU A 23 4.29 -15.80 17.49
CA LEU A 23 3.16 -15.40 18.34
C LEU A 23 2.31 -16.60 18.75
N TRP A 24 2.05 -17.54 17.85
CA TRP A 24 1.30 -18.76 18.16
C TRP A 24 2.04 -19.66 19.16
N LEU A 25 3.36 -19.82 19.00
CA LEU A 25 4.21 -20.52 19.95
C LEU A 25 4.21 -19.82 21.31
N THR A 26 4.37 -18.50 21.33
CA THR A 26 4.32 -17.70 22.57
C THR A 26 2.98 -17.88 23.27
N ALA A 27 1.86 -17.75 22.56
CA ALA A 27 0.53 -17.95 23.12
C ALA A 27 0.34 -19.37 23.69
N THR A 28 0.82 -20.39 22.96
CA THR A 28 0.72 -21.79 23.41
C THR A 28 1.54 -22.04 24.67
N VAL A 29 2.77 -21.53 24.75
CA VAL A 29 3.62 -21.64 25.94
C VAL A 29 2.95 -20.95 27.14
N TRP A 30 2.41 -19.73 26.94
CA TRP A 30 1.67 -19.03 27.98
C TRP A 30 0.43 -19.79 28.46
N LEU A 31 -0.34 -20.37 27.55
CA LEU A 31 -1.54 -21.15 27.89
C LEU A 31 -1.20 -22.42 28.67
N VAL A 32 -0.17 -23.17 28.24
CA VAL A 32 0.29 -24.38 28.95
C VAL A 32 0.77 -24.02 30.35
N LEU A 33 1.49 -22.91 30.49
CA LEU A 33 2.02 -22.47 31.77
C LEU A 33 0.91 -21.97 32.71
N LEU A 34 -0.09 -21.26 32.18
CA LEU A 34 -1.26 -20.84 32.95
C LEU A 34 -2.11 -22.04 33.40
N ALA A 35 -2.35 -23.01 32.51
CA ALA A 35 -3.03 -24.26 32.86
C ALA A 35 -2.27 -25.02 33.96
N GLY A 36 -0.93 -25.10 33.85
CA GLY A 36 -0.07 -25.70 34.87
C GLY A 36 -0.19 -25.01 36.23
N ILE A 37 -0.19 -23.66 36.26
CA ILE A 37 -0.38 -22.88 37.49
C ILE A 37 -1.76 -23.16 38.10
N VAL A 38 -2.82 -23.16 37.30
CA VAL A 38 -4.19 -23.44 37.79
C VAL A 38 -4.27 -24.84 38.40
N ILE A 39 -3.75 -25.86 37.71
CA ILE A 39 -3.71 -27.24 38.22
C ILE A 39 -2.91 -27.32 39.53
N GLN A 40 -1.76 -26.66 39.60
CA GLN A 40 -0.94 -26.63 40.81
C GLN A 40 -1.70 -25.97 41.99
N GLN A 41 -2.41 -24.86 41.75
CA GLN A 41 -3.22 -24.20 42.78
C GLN A 41 -4.35 -25.10 43.29
N VAL A 42 -5.04 -25.81 42.40
CA VAL A 42 -6.09 -26.79 42.77
C VAL A 42 -5.50 -27.93 43.59
N LEU A 43 -4.37 -28.49 43.19
CA LEU A 43 -3.72 -29.58 43.92
C LEU A 43 -3.19 -29.13 45.29
N PHE A 44 -2.67 -27.90 45.38
CA PHE A 44 -2.22 -27.32 46.65
C PHE A 44 -3.40 -27.07 47.61
N ALA A 45 -4.52 -26.53 47.10
CA ALA A 45 -5.76 -26.36 47.86
C ALA A 45 -6.33 -27.69 48.37
N ASN A 46 -6.15 -28.78 47.62
CA ASN A 46 -6.53 -30.14 48.00
C ASN A 46 -5.45 -30.87 48.82
N GLY A 47 -4.42 -30.19 49.32
CA GLY A 47 -3.37 -30.75 50.17
C GLY A 47 -2.46 -31.79 49.49
N SER A 48 -2.48 -31.84 48.16
CA SER A 48 -1.90 -32.93 47.36
C SER A 48 -0.61 -32.54 46.61
N ALA A 49 -0.14 -31.29 46.70
CA ALA A 49 1.03 -30.81 45.96
C ALA A 49 2.07 -30.11 46.84
N ALA A 50 3.36 -30.40 46.58
CA ALA A 50 4.49 -29.67 47.12
C ALA A 50 4.72 -28.35 46.34
N THR A 51 5.25 -27.33 47.03
CA THR A 51 5.66 -26.07 46.39
C THR A 51 6.78 -26.29 45.38
N LEU A 52 6.67 -25.69 44.20
CA LEU A 52 7.75 -25.73 43.20
C LEU A 52 9.04 -25.14 43.77
N PRO A 53 10.21 -25.78 43.55
CA PRO A 53 11.48 -25.22 43.98
C PRO A 53 11.76 -23.89 43.25
N VAL A 54 12.33 -22.92 43.96
CA VAL A 54 12.62 -21.57 43.44
C VAL A 54 13.40 -21.62 42.12
N ALA A 55 14.35 -22.56 41.98
CA ALA A 55 15.10 -22.76 40.74
C ALA A 55 14.21 -23.09 39.53
N ALA A 56 13.16 -23.90 39.70
CA ALA A 56 12.22 -24.22 38.63
C ALA A 56 11.39 -23.00 38.22
N VAL A 57 10.99 -22.18 39.19
CA VAL A 57 10.28 -20.91 38.93
C VAL A 57 11.16 -19.95 38.14
N VAL A 58 12.43 -19.81 38.50
CA VAL A 58 13.39 -18.97 37.76
C VAL A 58 13.56 -19.45 36.32
N VAL A 59 13.70 -20.76 36.09
CA VAL A 59 13.80 -21.33 34.73
C VAL A 59 12.56 -21.03 33.90
N LEU A 60 11.36 -21.17 34.47
CA LEU A 60 10.11 -20.86 33.78
C LEU A 60 10.02 -19.38 33.38
N ILE A 61 10.44 -18.46 34.27
CA ILE A 61 10.48 -17.02 33.97
C ILE A 61 11.46 -16.72 32.82
N VAL A 62 12.65 -17.33 32.81
CA VAL A 62 13.64 -17.15 31.73
C VAL A 62 13.09 -17.65 30.40
N ILE A 63 12.42 -18.81 30.38
CA ILE A 63 11.78 -19.35 29.17
C ILE A 63 10.69 -18.41 28.69
N LEU A 64 9.81 -17.94 29.58
CA LEU A 64 8.75 -16.99 29.24
C LEU A 64 9.31 -15.68 28.68
N ALA A 65 10.36 -15.14 29.30
CA ALA A 65 11.03 -13.93 28.83
C ALA A 65 11.62 -14.13 27.44
N ALA A 66 12.32 -15.25 27.19
CA ALA A 66 12.90 -15.56 25.89
C ALA A 66 11.84 -15.75 24.79
N VAL A 67 10.78 -16.51 25.09
CA VAL A 67 9.67 -16.78 24.16
C VAL A 67 8.85 -15.51 23.86
N THR A 68 8.79 -14.56 24.80
CA THR A 68 8.10 -13.27 24.61
C THR A 68 9.00 -12.25 23.88
N ALA A 69 10.32 -12.26 24.12
CA ALA A 69 11.26 -11.37 23.45
C ALA A 69 11.45 -11.71 21.94
N TYR A 70 11.34 -12.99 21.58
CA TYR A 70 11.53 -13.46 20.21
C TYR A 70 10.61 -12.79 19.16
N PRO A 71 9.27 -12.75 19.31
CA PRO A 71 8.41 -12.06 18.35
C PRO A 71 8.68 -10.55 18.27
N ILE A 72 9.08 -9.91 19.38
CA ILE A 72 9.44 -8.48 19.41
C ILE A 72 10.68 -8.23 18.55
N LEU A 73 11.71 -9.07 18.68
CA LEU A 73 12.91 -8.99 17.84
C LEU A 73 12.59 -9.15 16.35
N LEU A 74 11.71 -10.10 16.00
CA LEU A 74 11.26 -10.30 14.62
C LEU A 74 10.50 -9.10 14.08
N LEU A 75 9.65 -8.45 14.89
CA LEU A 75 8.93 -7.24 14.51
C LEU A 75 9.89 -6.08 14.19
N VAL A 76 10.90 -5.84 15.03
CA VAL A 76 11.92 -4.80 14.80
C VAL A 76 12.69 -5.06 13.51
N GLN A 77 13.08 -6.31 13.25
CA GLN A 77 13.75 -6.69 12.00
C GLN A 77 12.85 -6.48 10.78
N ARG A 78 11.57 -6.84 10.89
CA ARG A 78 10.56 -6.63 9.84
C ARG A 78 10.39 -5.15 9.51
N GLN A 79 10.35 -4.26 10.49
CA GLN A 79 10.21 -2.82 10.24
C GLN A 79 11.34 -2.27 9.35
N ARG A 80 12.59 -2.68 9.63
CA ARG A 80 13.74 -2.28 8.80
C ARG A 80 13.65 -2.83 7.39
N LEU A 81 13.32 -4.12 7.23
CA LEU A 81 13.15 -4.75 5.93
C LEU A 81 12.03 -4.11 5.12
N THR A 82 10.90 -3.81 5.76
CA THR A 82 9.75 -3.15 5.15
C THR A 82 10.17 -1.80 4.58
N LYS A 83 10.87 -0.96 5.36
CA LYS A 83 11.31 0.36 4.90
C LYS A 83 12.19 0.28 3.65
N VAL A 84 13.13 -0.67 3.61
CA VAL A 84 14.03 -0.85 2.47
C VAL A 84 13.26 -1.32 1.23
N VAL A 85 12.40 -2.33 1.37
CA VAL A 85 11.59 -2.85 0.26
C VAL A 85 10.61 -1.80 -0.26
N TRP A 86 10.00 -1.03 0.65
CA TRP A 86 9.07 0.04 0.31
C TRP A 86 9.75 1.16 -0.50
N GLN A 87 10.96 1.56 -0.13
CA GLN A 87 11.74 2.54 -0.87
C GLN A 87 12.19 2.05 -2.25
N ALA A 88 12.37 0.74 -2.40
CA ALA A 88 12.73 0.12 -3.68
C ALA A 88 11.52 -0.14 -4.60
N LEU A 89 10.29 0.09 -4.12
CA LEU A 89 9.08 -0.19 -4.87
C LEU A 89 8.91 0.82 -6.03
N PRO A 90 8.83 0.38 -7.30
CA PRO A 90 8.70 1.28 -8.44
C PRO A 90 7.24 1.74 -8.60
N GLN A 91 6.77 2.62 -7.71
CA GLN A 91 5.35 3.02 -7.61
C GLN A 91 4.71 3.39 -8.95
N GLU A 92 5.39 4.16 -9.80
CA GLU A 92 4.86 4.57 -11.11
C GLU A 92 4.72 3.40 -12.10
N GLN A 93 5.58 2.38 -12.04
CA GLN A 93 5.48 1.18 -12.90
C GLN A 93 4.36 0.22 -12.46
N LEU A 94 3.90 0.36 -11.21
CA LEU A 94 2.78 -0.42 -10.67
C LEU A 94 1.42 0.14 -11.07
N ARG A 95 1.40 1.29 -11.74
CA ARG A 95 0.17 1.96 -12.15
C ARG A 95 -0.23 1.59 -13.57
N SER A 96 -1.53 1.62 -13.83
CA SER A 96 -2.11 1.61 -15.17
C SER A 96 -2.74 2.96 -15.45
N THR A 97 -2.59 3.43 -16.67
CA THR A 97 -3.22 4.66 -17.14
C THR A 97 -4.39 4.32 -18.04
N ALA A 98 -5.58 4.75 -17.64
CA ALA A 98 -6.75 4.81 -18.51
C ALA A 98 -6.89 6.25 -19.03
N GLN A 99 -7.16 6.38 -20.33
CA GLN A 99 -7.42 7.67 -20.96
C GLN A 99 -8.74 7.58 -21.70
N VAL A 100 -9.60 8.56 -21.45
CA VAL A 100 -10.84 8.78 -22.20
C VAL A 100 -10.72 10.15 -22.85
N ALA A 101 -11.05 10.25 -24.13
CA ALA A 101 -10.94 11.49 -24.89
C ALA A 101 -12.25 11.77 -25.61
N ASP A 102 -12.88 12.89 -25.27
CA ASP A 102 -14.13 13.33 -25.87
C ASP A 102 -13.89 14.56 -26.76
N PRO A 103 -14.49 14.60 -27.96
CA PRO A 103 -14.45 15.78 -28.82
C PRO A 103 -15.18 16.95 -28.15
N ILE A 104 -14.57 18.13 -28.18
CA ILE A 104 -15.16 19.35 -27.64
C ILE A 104 -15.39 20.37 -28.76
N THR A 105 -16.44 21.17 -28.61
CA THR A 105 -16.80 22.24 -29.55
C THR A 105 -16.17 23.56 -29.14
N THR A 106 -16.24 23.92 -27.86
CA THR A 106 -15.73 25.21 -27.37
C THR A 106 -15.22 25.10 -25.94
N VAL A 107 -14.26 25.95 -25.59
CA VAL A 107 -13.84 26.18 -24.21
C VAL A 107 -13.94 27.66 -23.91
N THR A 108 -14.57 28.01 -22.80
CA THR A 108 -14.75 29.39 -22.34
C THR A 108 -14.09 29.57 -20.99
N ASP A 109 -13.40 30.69 -20.82
CA ASP A 109 -12.80 31.09 -19.56
C ASP A 109 -13.86 31.72 -18.63
N LEU A 110 -14.07 31.15 -17.45
CA LEU A 110 -14.99 31.67 -16.42
C LEU A 110 -14.23 32.23 -15.19
N GLY A 111 -12.97 32.63 -15.34
CA GLY A 111 -12.13 33.14 -14.26
C GLY A 111 -11.36 32.03 -13.53
N THR A 112 -11.97 31.36 -12.56
CA THR A 112 -11.32 30.25 -11.81
C THR A 112 -11.56 28.87 -12.42
N TYR A 113 -12.49 28.79 -13.37
CA TYR A 113 -12.87 27.56 -14.08
C TYR A 113 -12.84 27.75 -15.60
N TYR A 114 -12.74 26.64 -16.32
CA TYR A 114 -13.05 26.53 -17.75
C TYR A 114 -14.43 25.89 -17.91
N LEU A 115 -15.28 26.49 -18.74
CA LEU A 115 -16.47 25.80 -19.25
C LEU A 115 -16.11 25.11 -20.55
N VAL A 116 -16.18 23.79 -20.55
CA VAL A 116 -15.89 22.94 -21.70
C VAL A 116 -17.21 22.42 -22.25
N VAL A 117 -17.48 22.69 -23.52
CA VAL A 117 -18.70 22.27 -24.19
C VAL A 117 -18.35 21.17 -25.18
N ALA A 118 -19.03 20.04 -25.07
CA ALA A 118 -18.99 18.91 -26.00
C ALA A 118 -20.36 18.76 -26.68
N PRO A 119 -20.46 18.00 -27.79
CA PRO A 119 -21.72 17.84 -28.52
C PRO A 119 -22.91 17.34 -27.69
N LEU A 120 -22.65 16.57 -26.63
CA LEU A 120 -23.69 15.93 -25.81
C LEU A 120 -23.76 16.44 -24.37
N ALA A 121 -22.77 17.21 -23.90
CA ALA A 121 -22.69 17.67 -22.52
C ALA A 121 -21.76 18.87 -22.39
N SER A 122 -21.92 19.62 -21.30
CA SER A 122 -20.97 20.65 -20.87
C SER A 122 -20.44 20.30 -19.49
N ILE A 123 -19.14 20.49 -19.27
CA ILE A 123 -18.47 20.26 -17.98
C ILE A 123 -17.72 21.52 -17.57
N THR A 124 -17.70 21.80 -16.27
CA THR A 124 -16.90 22.90 -15.70
C THR A 124 -15.66 22.31 -15.05
N LEU A 125 -14.48 22.73 -15.49
CA LEU A 125 -13.20 22.23 -15.02
C LEU A 125 -12.43 23.31 -14.25
N PRO A 126 -11.87 23.02 -13.07
CA PRO A 126 -11.05 23.98 -12.32
C PRO A 126 -9.70 24.23 -13.02
N LYS A 127 -9.33 25.50 -13.24
CA LYS A 127 -8.07 25.83 -13.93
C LYS A 127 -6.83 25.32 -13.22
N GLY A 128 -6.82 25.37 -11.89
CA GLY A 128 -5.64 25.02 -11.09
C GLY A 128 -5.19 23.57 -11.21
N SER A 129 -6.08 22.66 -11.61
CA SER A 129 -5.78 21.22 -11.79
C SER A 129 -5.99 20.73 -13.22
N THR A 130 -6.39 21.61 -14.15
CA THR A 130 -6.57 21.28 -15.56
C THR A 130 -5.31 21.62 -16.34
N GLN A 131 -4.74 20.65 -17.05
CA GLN A 131 -3.61 20.88 -17.95
C GLN A 131 -4.11 21.29 -19.33
N ILE A 132 -3.40 22.20 -20.00
CA ILE A 132 -3.70 22.60 -21.37
C ILE A 132 -2.53 22.16 -22.26
N GLU A 133 -2.86 21.38 -23.28
CA GLU A 133 -1.93 20.97 -24.32
C GLU A 133 -2.41 21.55 -25.65
N VAL A 134 -1.51 22.17 -26.41
CA VAL A 134 -1.82 22.69 -27.74
C VAL A 134 -1.23 21.75 -28.78
N ASP A 135 -2.10 21.14 -29.58
CA ASP A 135 -1.67 20.27 -30.68
C ASP A 135 -1.87 20.99 -32.02
N PRO A 136 -0.77 21.41 -32.69
CA PRO A 136 -0.86 22.12 -33.96
C PRO A 136 -1.34 21.25 -35.12
N GLN A 137 -1.33 19.93 -34.99
CA GLN A 137 -1.80 19.00 -36.02
C GLN A 137 -3.21 18.46 -35.75
N ALA A 138 -3.78 18.73 -34.59
CA ALA A 138 -5.14 18.29 -34.27
C ALA A 138 -6.17 19.02 -35.15
N ALA A 139 -7.01 18.24 -35.84
CA ALA A 139 -8.15 18.78 -36.60
C ALA A 139 -9.29 19.26 -35.69
N GLN A 140 -9.37 18.72 -34.46
CA GLN A 140 -10.41 19.03 -33.49
C GLN A 140 -9.85 19.07 -32.06
N SER A 141 -10.39 19.95 -31.22
CA SER A 141 -10.05 20.00 -29.80
C SER A 141 -10.72 18.83 -29.05
N THR A 142 -10.06 18.31 -28.02
CA THR A 142 -10.57 17.21 -27.19
C THR A 142 -10.36 17.51 -25.71
N TYR A 143 -11.32 17.06 -24.89
CA TYR A 143 -11.12 16.92 -23.45
C TYR A 143 -10.68 15.50 -23.17
N LYS A 144 -9.57 15.34 -22.47
CA LYS A 144 -9.05 14.05 -22.04
C LYS A 144 -9.08 13.95 -20.53
N GLN A 145 -9.65 12.87 -20.03
CA GLN A 145 -9.53 12.47 -18.63
C GLN A 145 -8.53 11.33 -18.56
N GLN A 146 -7.43 11.55 -17.84
CA GLN A 146 -6.43 10.53 -17.58
C GLN A 146 -6.51 10.10 -16.11
N SER A 147 -6.81 8.83 -15.89
CA SER A 147 -6.81 8.20 -14.57
C SER A 147 -5.65 7.23 -14.46
N SER A 148 -4.81 7.41 -13.44
CA SER A 148 -3.69 6.54 -13.11
C SER A 148 -4.00 5.81 -11.80
N TYR A 149 -4.22 4.51 -11.88
CA TYR A 149 -4.63 3.69 -10.74
C TYR A 149 -3.65 2.55 -10.47
N PHE A 150 -3.54 2.13 -9.21
CA PHE A 150 -2.74 0.96 -8.84
C PHE A 150 -3.27 -0.31 -9.52
N ASN A 151 -2.37 -1.08 -10.15
CA ASN A 151 -2.72 -2.32 -10.83
C ASN A 151 -1.99 -3.53 -10.22
N GLU A 152 -2.75 -4.44 -9.62
CA GLU A 152 -2.21 -5.65 -9.01
C GLU A 152 -1.51 -6.58 -10.02
N HIS A 153 -1.92 -6.59 -11.30
CA HIS A 153 -1.22 -7.35 -12.34
C HIS A 153 0.19 -6.81 -12.61
N HIS A 154 0.38 -5.49 -12.55
CA HIS A 154 1.70 -4.89 -12.68
C HIS A 154 2.57 -5.25 -11.46
N LEU A 155 1.99 -5.24 -10.26
CA LEU A 155 2.66 -5.72 -9.05
C LEU A 155 3.08 -7.20 -9.17
N ASN A 156 2.18 -8.08 -9.61
CA ASN A 156 2.51 -9.48 -9.84
C ASN A 156 3.62 -9.66 -10.88
N ARG A 157 3.62 -8.87 -11.95
CA ARG A 157 4.70 -8.90 -12.97
C ARG A 157 6.04 -8.48 -12.38
N TRP A 158 6.05 -7.43 -11.56
CA TRP A 158 7.26 -6.96 -10.88
C TRP A 158 7.79 -7.96 -9.85
N LEU A 159 6.90 -8.63 -9.11
CA LEU A 159 7.25 -9.65 -8.11
C LEU A 159 7.64 -11.01 -8.70
N LYS A 160 7.29 -11.29 -9.97
CA LYS A 160 7.55 -12.58 -10.64
C LYS A 160 8.99 -13.09 -10.48
N PRO A 161 10.05 -12.26 -10.65
CA PRO A 161 11.43 -12.75 -10.50
C PRO A 161 11.83 -13.06 -9.05
N ALA A 162 11.03 -12.66 -8.06
CA ALA A 162 11.18 -13.04 -6.65
C ALA A 162 10.28 -14.23 -6.28
N GLU A 163 9.50 -14.80 -7.21
CA GLU A 163 8.62 -15.95 -6.97
C GLU A 163 7.63 -15.74 -5.82
N VAL A 164 7.21 -14.48 -5.64
CA VAL A 164 6.24 -14.05 -4.61
C VAL A 164 4.98 -13.58 -5.32
N ASN A 165 3.81 -13.91 -4.77
CA ASN A 165 2.53 -13.40 -5.26
C ASN A 165 2.21 -12.02 -4.64
N ALA A 166 1.46 -11.19 -5.36
CA ALA A 166 1.05 -9.87 -4.89
C ALA A 166 0.29 -9.94 -3.56
N ALA A 167 -0.64 -10.89 -3.40
CA ALA A 167 -1.41 -11.04 -2.17
C ALA A 167 -0.54 -11.26 -0.92
N ALA A 168 0.45 -12.17 -0.94
CA ALA A 168 1.31 -12.38 0.22
C ALA A 168 2.31 -11.23 0.43
N PHE A 169 2.69 -10.54 -0.63
CA PHE A 169 3.51 -9.33 -0.53
C PHE A 169 2.74 -8.19 0.15
N LEU A 170 1.53 -7.89 -0.32
CA LEU A 170 0.65 -6.85 0.24
C LEU A 170 0.30 -7.15 1.69
N ALA A 171 -0.03 -8.40 2.03
CA ALA A 171 -0.28 -8.82 3.41
C ALA A 171 0.96 -8.72 4.33
N ALA A 172 2.18 -8.71 3.76
CA ALA A 172 3.41 -8.56 4.51
C ALA A 172 3.81 -7.09 4.73
N LEU A 173 3.16 -6.15 4.04
CA LEU A 173 3.34 -4.71 4.27
C LEU A 173 2.49 -4.23 5.46
N PRO A 174 2.83 -3.08 6.06
CA PRO A 174 1.97 -2.36 7.00
C PRO A 174 0.65 -1.94 6.33
N GLU A 175 -0.42 -1.83 7.11
CA GLU A 175 -1.76 -1.50 6.63
C GLU A 175 -1.77 -0.16 5.87
N ASP A 176 -1.11 0.87 6.42
CA ASP A 176 -0.94 2.20 5.81
C ASP A 176 -0.27 2.17 4.42
N SER A 177 0.49 1.11 4.12
CA SER A 177 1.23 1.00 2.85
C SER A 177 0.30 0.63 1.69
N TYR A 178 -0.73 -0.18 1.91
CA TYR A 178 -1.71 -0.44 0.86
C TYR A 178 -2.51 0.82 0.54
N ASP A 179 -2.97 1.52 1.58
CA ASP A 179 -3.69 2.77 1.43
C ASP A 179 -2.85 3.82 0.72
N ALA A 180 -1.54 3.90 1.00
CA ALA A 180 -0.63 4.79 0.28
C ALA A 180 -0.48 4.45 -1.21
N LEU A 181 -0.61 3.17 -1.62
CA LEU A 181 -0.59 2.79 -3.04
C LEU A 181 -1.87 3.24 -3.75
N VAL A 182 -3.02 3.06 -3.10
CA VAL A 182 -4.34 3.35 -3.68
C VAL A 182 -4.67 4.85 -3.62
N HIS A 183 -4.42 5.54 -2.51
CA HIS A 183 -4.70 6.98 -2.37
C HIS A 183 -3.82 7.86 -3.26
N ALA A 184 -2.70 7.33 -3.75
CA ALA A 184 -1.89 8.02 -4.74
C ALA A 184 -2.45 7.88 -6.18
N ASP A 185 -3.65 7.32 -6.35
CA ASP A 185 -4.39 7.36 -7.61
C ASP A 185 -4.58 8.80 -8.06
N ARG A 186 -4.22 9.07 -9.31
CA ARG A 186 -4.22 10.43 -9.87
C ARG A 186 -5.25 10.50 -10.97
N GLN A 187 -6.07 11.54 -10.94
CA GLN A 187 -6.86 11.96 -12.07
C GLN A 187 -6.32 13.29 -12.56
N ALA A 188 -6.07 13.38 -13.86
CA ALA A 188 -5.68 14.61 -14.54
C ALA A 188 -6.70 14.92 -15.63
N ASP A 189 -7.21 16.14 -15.59
CA ASP A 189 -8.04 16.72 -16.63
C ASP A 189 -7.13 17.45 -17.61
N ILE A 190 -7.17 17.08 -18.89
CA ILE A 190 -6.30 17.63 -19.92
C ILE A 190 -7.17 18.16 -21.07
N LEU A 191 -7.00 19.44 -21.40
CA LEU A 191 -7.61 20.06 -22.57
C LEU A 191 -6.60 20.09 -23.70
N HIS A 192 -6.80 19.22 -24.69
CA HIS A 192 -6.08 19.28 -25.96
C HIS A 192 -6.80 20.27 -26.88
N LEU A 193 -6.19 21.43 -27.10
CA LEU A 193 -6.76 22.49 -27.91
C LEU A 193 -6.03 22.63 -29.24
N THR A 194 -6.79 22.94 -30.30
CA THR A 194 -6.17 23.44 -31.54
C THR A 194 -5.60 24.84 -31.32
N PRO A 195 -4.64 25.32 -32.14
CA PRO A 195 -4.10 26.67 -32.00
C PRO A 195 -5.17 27.76 -32.06
N ALA A 196 -6.21 27.57 -32.89
CA ALA A 196 -7.33 28.49 -32.99
C ALA A 196 -8.19 28.51 -31.73
N ALA A 197 -8.49 27.33 -31.15
CA ALA A 197 -9.25 27.24 -29.91
C ALA A 197 -8.48 27.80 -28.71
N PHE A 198 -7.17 27.55 -28.64
CA PHE A 198 -6.31 28.15 -27.60
C PHE A 198 -6.25 29.67 -27.70
N LYS A 199 -6.16 30.21 -28.92
CA LYS A 199 -6.20 31.66 -29.13
C LYS A 199 -7.55 32.27 -28.70
N ALA A 200 -8.65 31.64 -29.09
CA ALA A 200 -9.99 32.07 -28.69
C ALA A 200 -10.17 32.06 -27.16
N LEU A 201 -9.61 31.06 -26.47
CA LEU A 201 -9.59 31.00 -25.01
C LEU A 201 -8.85 32.20 -24.39
N GLY A 202 -7.71 32.60 -24.94
CA GLY A 202 -6.95 33.76 -24.48
C GLY A 202 -7.65 35.10 -24.74
N ASP A 203 -8.43 35.20 -25.82
CA ASP A 203 -9.23 36.39 -26.13
C ASP A 203 -10.49 36.48 -25.25
N SER A 204 -10.98 35.35 -24.74
CA SER A 204 -12.15 35.26 -23.83
C SER A 204 -11.86 35.71 -22.40
N ALA A 205 -10.58 35.79 -22.03
CA ALA A 205 -10.13 36.13 -20.67
C ALA A 205 -9.97 37.65 -20.44
N LYS A 206 -10.25 38.48 -21.45
CA LYS A 206 -10.24 39.95 -21.40
C LYS A 206 -11.66 40.49 -21.19
#